data_AF-A0AAI9WGQ3-F1
#
_entry.id   AF-A0AAI9WGQ3-F1
#
_cell.length_a   1.000
_cell.length_b   1.000
_cell.length_c   1.000
_cell.angle_alpha   90.00
_cell.angle_beta   90.00
_cell.angle_gamma   90.00
#
_symmetry.space_group_name_H-M   'P 1'
#
loop_
_entity.id
_entity.type
_entity.pdbx_description
1 polymer ?
#
loop_
_entity_poly.entity_id
_entity_poly.type
_entity_poly.pdbx_seq_one_letter_code
_entity_poly.pdbx_strand_id
1 'polypeptide(L)'
;METTKILETEKENKDAVHLYWNEADETWNAYGTSVENALRINPELRALTDKVDLDGMQVTHLKVTTEQFERYGLADYCVAVDDERLKLKIPVHG
;
A
#
# COMPACT_ATOMS: atom_id res chain seq x y z
N MET A 1 -8.25 9.38 -6.73
CA MET A 1 -7.35 9.96 -5.70
C MET A 1 -6.29 10.79 -6.38
N GLU A 2 -5.93 11.96 -5.84
CA GLU A 2 -4.94 12.85 -6.47
C GLU A 2 -3.51 12.36 -6.19
N THR A 3 -2.69 12.25 -7.24
CA THR A 3 -1.31 11.75 -7.18
C THR A 3 -0.41 12.59 -6.27
N THR A 4 -0.64 13.90 -6.22
CA THR A 4 0.07 14.83 -5.33
C THR A 4 -0.12 14.49 -3.85
N LYS A 5 -1.35 14.13 -3.45
CA LYS A 5 -1.67 13.77 -2.05
C LYS A 5 -0.96 12.47 -1.62
N ILE A 6 -0.77 11.52 -2.54
CA ILE A 6 0.04 10.30 -2.30
C ILE A 6 1.47 10.70 -1.97
N LEU A 7 2.08 11.52 -2.82
CA LEU A 7 3.48 11.92 -2.65
C LEU A 7 3.72 12.66 -1.35
N GLU A 8 2.82 13.57 -0.97
CA GLU A 8 2.88 14.29 0.31
C GLU A 8 2.78 13.33 1.50
N THR A 9 1.83 12.39 1.46
CA THR A 9 1.63 11.38 2.51
C THR A 9 2.86 10.47 2.65
N GLU A 10 3.41 9.98 1.54
CA GLU A 10 4.57 9.08 1.56
C GLU A 10 5.86 9.78 1.96
N LYS A 11 5.99 11.09 1.72
CA LYS A 11 7.18 11.86 2.11
C LYS A 11 7.39 11.91 3.63
N GLU A 12 6.30 11.94 4.40
CA GLU A 12 6.35 11.97 5.87
C GLU A 12 6.18 10.58 6.51
N ASN A 13 5.80 9.58 5.71
CA ASN A 13 5.61 8.21 6.15
C ASN A 13 6.95 7.55 6.54
N LYS A 14 7.00 6.89 7.70
CA LYS A 14 8.22 6.25 8.23
C LYS A 14 8.06 4.76 8.46
N ASP A 15 6.88 4.34 8.90
CA ASP A 15 6.63 2.99 9.40
C ASP A 15 5.28 2.40 8.97
N ALA A 16 4.39 3.20 8.37
CA ALA A 16 3.08 2.73 7.93
C ALA A 16 3.13 2.15 6.51
N VAL A 17 2.24 1.21 6.24
CA VAL A 17 1.92 0.76 4.88
C VAL A 17 0.55 1.31 4.51
N HIS A 18 0.55 2.36 3.71
CA HIS A 18 -0.66 2.96 3.15
C HIS A 18 -1.08 2.20 1.90
N LEU A 19 -2.33 1.73 1.90
CA LEU A 19 -2.94 1.11 0.74
C LEU A 19 -4.10 1.92 0.20
N TYR A 20 -4.13 1.97 -1.11
CA TYR A 20 -5.06 2.73 -1.92
C TYR A 20 -5.82 1.77 -2.84
N TRP A 21 -7.13 1.69 -2.64
CA TRP A 21 -7.99 0.87 -3.48
C TRP A 21 -8.15 1.52 -4.85
N ASN A 22 -7.91 0.74 -5.90
CA ASN A 22 -8.20 1.11 -7.28
C ASN A 22 -9.41 0.30 -7.76
N GLU A 23 -10.56 0.96 -7.88
CA GLU A 23 -11.81 0.34 -8.34
C GLU A 23 -11.75 -0.17 -9.78
N ALA A 24 -10.96 0.46 -10.65
CA ALA A 24 -10.92 0.10 -12.08
C ALA A 24 -10.28 -1.27 -12.31
N ASP A 25 -9.30 -1.62 -11.48
CA ASP A 25 -8.54 -2.88 -11.58
C ASP A 25 -8.84 -3.85 -10.41
N GLU A 26 -9.69 -3.44 -9.47
CA GLU A 26 -9.99 -4.17 -8.22
C GLU A 26 -8.73 -4.58 -7.44
N THR A 27 -7.78 -3.64 -7.30
CA THR A 27 -6.51 -3.88 -6.61
C THR A 27 -6.22 -2.89 -5.49
N TRP A 28 -5.44 -3.36 -4.52
CA TRP A 28 -4.78 -2.53 -3.52
C TRP A 28 -3.41 -2.11 -4.02
N ASN A 29 -3.10 -0.81 -3.87
CA ASN A 29 -1.89 -0.21 -4.39
C ASN A 29 -1.15 0.50 -3.25
N ALA A 30 0.17 0.34 -3.17
CA ALA A 30 1.04 1.12 -2.30
C ALA A 30 2.11 1.81 -3.15
N TYR A 31 2.62 2.94 -2.67
CA TYR A 31 3.61 3.76 -3.37
C TYR A 31 4.75 4.13 -2.44
N GLY A 32 5.94 4.35 -3.01
CA GLY A 32 7.09 4.90 -2.30
C GLY A 32 7.42 4.15 -1.00
N THR A 33 7.46 4.88 0.10
CA THR A 33 7.87 4.37 1.42
C THR A 33 6.92 3.30 1.96
N SER A 34 5.63 3.35 1.65
CA SER A 34 4.70 2.25 1.98
C SER A 34 5.11 0.92 1.33
N VAL A 35 5.66 0.94 0.11
CA VAL A 35 6.17 -0.28 -0.53
C VAL A 35 7.42 -0.77 0.18
N GLU A 36 8.32 0.12 0.56
CA GLU A 36 9.52 -0.23 1.32
C GLU A 36 9.17 -0.87 2.67
N ASN A 37 8.16 -0.32 3.36
CA ASN A 37 7.64 -0.87 4.61
C ASN A 37 6.97 -2.23 4.41
N ALA A 38 6.15 -2.39 3.37
CA ALA A 38 5.54 -3.69 3.03
C ALA A 38 6.62 -4.75 2.74
N LEU A 39 7.69 -4.39 2.02
CA LEU A 39 8.80 -5.29 1.72
C LEU A 39 9.62 -5.68 2.95
N ARG A 40 9.68 -4.82 3.98
CA ARG A 40 10.33 -5.14 5.26
C ARG A 40 9.53 -6.17 6.06
N ILE A 41 8.20 -6.13 5.94
CA ILE A 41 7.29 -7.10 6.56
C ILE A 41 7.32 -8.43 5.79
N ASN A 42 7.16 -8.35 4.46
CA ASN A 42 7.14 -9.52 3.59
C ASN A 42 7.98 -9.26 2.32
N PRO A 43 9.22 -9.79 2.24
CA PRO A 43 10.08 -9.58 1.09
C PRO A 43 9.62 -10.28 -0.19
N GLU A 44 8.70 -11.25 -0.11
CA GLU A 44 8.15 -11.95 -1.29
C GLU A 44 7.35 -11.00 -2.19
N LEU A 45 6.81 -9.92 -1.62
CA LEU A 45 6.09 -8.87 -2.35
C LEU A 45 6.96 -8.18 -3.40
N ARG A 46 8.29 -8.30 -3.33
CA ARG A 46 9.22 -7.77 -4.34
C ARG A 46 8.90 -8.28 -5.74
N ALA A 47 8.34 -9.47 -5.87
CA ALA A 47 7.91 -10.02 -7.16
C ALA A 47 6.74 -9.26 -7.78
N LEU A 48 6.02 -8.46 -6.99
CA LEU A 48 4.83 -7.70 -7.37
C LEU A 48 5.07 -6.19 -7.43
N THR A 49 6.32 -5.76 -7.28
CA THR A 49 6.67 -4.34 -7.33
C THR A 49 7.10 -3.90 -8.73
N ASP A 50 6.66 -2.72 -9.12
CA ASP A 50 7.05 -2.05 -10.36
C ASP A 50 7.40 -0.57 -10.11
N LYS A 51 7.60 0.19 -11.20
CA LYS A 51 7.86 1.63 -11.17
C LYS A 51 6.77 2.36 -11.93
N VAL A 52 6.15 3.34 -11.28
CA VAL A 52 5.14 4.22 -11.88
C VAL A 52 5.58 5.67 -11.78
N ASP A 53 5.12 6.49 -12.73
CA ASP A 53 5.24 7.94 -12.66
C ASP A 53 4.06 8.53 -11.90
N LEU A 54 4.34 9.24 -10.81
CA LEU A 54 3.37 10.07 -10.11
C LEU A 54 3.84 11.51 -10.19
N ASP A 55 3.08 12.37 -10.87
CA ASP A 55 3.37 13.81 -10.97
C ASP A 55 4.79 14.11 -11.52
N GLY A 56 5.28 13.31 -12.47
CA GLY A 56 6.63 13.45 -13.02
C GLY A 56 7.75 12.86 -12.14
N MET A 57 7.41 12.18 -11.04
CA MET A 57 8.35 11.49 -10.17
C MET A 57 8.18 9.97 -10.30
N GLN A 58 9.28 9.27 -10.62
CA GLN A 58 9.27 7.80 -10.59
C GLN A 58 9.30 7.28 -9.15
N VAL A 59 8.28 6.51 -8.78
CA VAL A 59 8.16 5.89 -7.47
C VAL A 59 8.03 4.38 -7.58
N THR A 60 8.47 3.66 -6.54
CA THR A 60 8.18 2.22 -6.42
C THR A 60 6.69 2.05 -6.17
N HIS A 61 6.10 1.06 -6.82
CA HIS A 61 4.69 0.73 -6.70
C HIS A 61 4.55 -0.74 -6.35
N LEU A 62 3.55 -1.06 -5.53
CA LEU A 62 3.12 -2.42 -5.24
C LEU A 62 1.64 -2.52 -5.60
N LYS A 63 1.29 -3.45 -6.47
CA LYS A 63 -0.09 -3.76 -6.83
C LYS A 63 -0.42 -5.19 -6.43
N VAL A 64 -1.47 -5.36 -5.63
CA VAL A 64 -1.93 -6.67 -5.18
C VAL A 64 -3.45 -6.79 -5.32
N THR A 65 -3.93 -7.96 -5.74
CA THR A 65 -5.35 -8.29 -5.64
C THR A 65 -5.73 -8.54 -4.18
N THR A 66 -7.03 -8.56 -3.84
CA THR A 66 -7.50 -8.94 -2.50
C THR A 66 -7.00 -10.34 -2.10
N GLU A 67 -7.02 -11.32 -3.00
CA GLU A 67 -6.52 -12.67 -2.73
C GLU A 67 -5.01 -12.65 -2.42
N GLN A 68 -4.22 -11.87 -3.18
CA GLN A 68 -2.79 -11.71 -2.90
C GLN A 68 -2.56 -10.99 -1.58
N PHE A 69 -3.33 -9.94 -1.29
CA PHE A 69 -3.26 -9.19 -0.05
C PHE A 69 -3.45 -10.10 1.18
N GLU A 70 -4.43 -11.00 1.13
CA GLU A 70 -4.66 -12.03 2.16
C GLU A 70 -3.54 -13.08 2.19
N ARG A 71 -3.13 -13.60 1.03
CA ARG A 71 -2.08 -14.62 0.91
C ARG A 71 -0.74 -14.17 1.48
N TYR A 72 -0.38 -12.91 1.30
CA TYR A 72 0.86 -12.34 1.81
C TYR A 72 0.74 -11.83 3.25
N GLY A 73 -0.42 -12.01 3.89
CA GLY A 73 -0.66 -11.63 5.28
C GLY A 73 -0.61 -10.13 5.52
N LEU A 74 -0.91 -9.31 4.50
CA LEU A 74 -0.79 -7.86 4.59
C LEU A 74 -1.90 -7.21 5.43
N ALA A 75 -3.01 -7.91 5.66
CA ALA A 75 -4.14 -7.45 6.46
C ALA A 75 -3.75 -7.08 7.91
N ASP A 76 -2.75 -7.77 8.47
CA ASP A 76 -2.27 -7.54 9.83
C ASP A 76 -1.31 -6.35 9.97
N TYR A 77 -0.91 -5.72 8.84
CA TYR A 77 0.15 -4.70 8.85
C TYR A 77 -0.19 -3.42 8.07
N CYS A 78 -1.28 -3.40 7.31
CA CYS A 78 -1.61 -2.27 6.43
C CYS A 78 -2.76 -1.42 6.98
N VAL A 79 -2.70 -0.12 6.67
CA VAL A 79 -3.74 0.86 6.96
C VAL A 79 -4.27 1.40 5.64
N ALA A 80 -5.58 1.26 5.39
CA ALA A 80 -6.21 1.93 4.26
C ALA A 80 -6.41 3.42 4.58
N VAL A 81 -6.00 4.32 3.67
CA VAL A 81 -5.86 5.77 3.94
C VAL A 81 -7.08 6.61 3.54
N ASP A 82 -8.15 6.03 2.99
CA ASP A 82 -9.38 6.78 2.68
C ASP A 82 -10.63 6.21 3.38
N ASP A 83 -11.47 7.12 3.89
CA ASP A 83 -12.52 6.87 4.89
C ASP A 83 -13.77 6.16 4.32
N GLU A 84 -13.76 5.75 3.04
CA GLU A 84 -14.89 5.03 2.45
C GLU A 84 -14.91 3.51 2.68
N ARG A 85 -13.85 2.86 3.16
CA ARG A 85 -13.97 1.51 3.77
C ARG A 85 -12.67 0.98 4.35
N LEU A 86 -12.69 0.88 5.68
CA LEU A 86 -11.86 0.05 6.55
C LEU A 86 -10.54 0.68 7.04
N LYS A 87 -10.71 1.45 8.12
CA LYS A 87 -9.92 1.20 9.34
C LYS A 87 -9.94 -0.30 9.65
N LEU A 88 -8.96 -1.05 9.12
CA LEU A 88 -8.61 -2.37 9.61
C LEU A 88 -8.12 -2.18 11.05
N LYS A 89 -9.05 -2.25 12.01
CA LYS A 89 -8.74 -2.59 13.38
C LYS A 89 -8.19 -4.02 13.34
N ILE A 90 -6.88 -4.13 13.25
CA ILE A 90 -6.17 -5.37 13.55
C ILE A 90 -6.66 -5.81 14.95
N PRO A 91 -7.27 -6.99 15.09
CA PRO A 91 -7.57 -7.52 16.41
C PRO A 91 -6.23 -7.84 17.08
N VAL A 92 -5.82 -7.00 18.03
CA VAL A 92 -4.78 -7.35 19.00
C VAL A 92 -5.25 -8.65 19.64
N HIS A 93 -4.58 -9.76 19.28
CA HIS A 93 -4.84 -11.05 19.88
C HIS A 93 -4.55 -10.94 21.38
N GLY A 94 -5.59 -11.04 22.19
CA GLY A 94 -5.53 -11.31 23.63
C GLY A 94 -5.78 -12.78 23.89
#